data_AF-A0A0F9F2T9-F1
#
_entry.id   AF-A0A0F9F2T9-F1
#
_cell.length_a   1.000
_cell.length_b   1.000
_cell.length_c   1.000
_cell.angle_alpha   90.00
_cell.angle_beta   90.00
_cell.angle_gamma   90.00
#
_symmetry.space_group_name_H-M   'P 1'
#
loop_
_entity.id
_entity.type
_entity.pdbx_description
1 polymer ?
#
loop_
_entity_poly.entity_id
_entity_poly.type
_entity_poly.pdbx_seq_one_letter_code
_entity_poly.pdbx_strand_id
1 'polypeptide(L)'
;DMTDHPHLLDSRNYFLFSFYTRGMNFADMLKLKWEDVKSDTILYTRSKTKGNFNIKILPPVQDILDYYKANSIGTEYVFPILLKDGMTPIQIEYRKAKTLTKFNRDLKEIASICKIDKLITSYVARHSFANCLKQKGVATDIISESMGHQNLAVTQAYLKDLDSSVLDDASMLLLERV
;
A
#
# COMPACT_ATOMS: atom_id res chain seq x y z
N ASP A 1 8.41 -0.23 19.74
CA ASP A 1 9.68 0.41 19.37
C ASP A 1 10.38 -0.53 18.40
N MET A 2 10.92 -0.04 17.27
CA MET A 2 11.62 -0.89 16.29
C MET A 2 13.10 -1.06 16.64
N THR A 3 13.60 -0.35 17.65
CA THR A 3 15.00 -0.40 18.09
C THR A 3 15.40 -1.81 18.53
N ASP A 4 14.47 -2.57 19.12
CA ASP A 4 14.68 -3.96 19.54
C ASP A 4 14.49 -4.99 18.40
N HIS A 5 13.90 -4.58 17.27
CA HIS A 5 13.55 -5.47 16.16
C HIS A 5 13.85 -4.84 14.78
N PRO A 6 15.10 -4.46 14.49
CA PRO A 6 15.46 -3.75 13.25
C PRO A 6 15.17 -4.58 11.99
N HIS A 7 15.20 -5.91 12.07
CA HIS A 7 14.90 -6.80 10.94
C HIS A 7 13.43 -6.77 10.48
N LEU A 8 12.53 -6.20 11.27
CA LEU A 8 11.10 -6.06 10.98
C LEU A 8 10.76 -4.71 10.34
N LEU A 9 11.71 -3.79 10.24
CA LEU A 9 11.49 -2.41 9.78
C LEU A 9 10.84 -2.34 8.41
N ASP A 10 11.42 -3.04 7.43
CA ASP A 10 10.88 -3.05 6.07
C ASP A 10 9.46 -3.61 6.02
N SER A 11 9.22 -4.72 6.71
CA SER A 11 7.90 -5.36 6.79
C SER A 11 6.86 -4.45 7.45
N ARG A 12 7.20 -3.73 8.52
CA ARG A 12 6.32 -2.70 9.11
C ARG A 12 6.01 -1.61 8.09
N ASN A 13 7.03 -1.08 7.42
CA ASN A 13 6.87 -0.01 6.45
C ASN A 13 6.02 -0.46 5.26
N TYR A 14 6.22 -1.66 4.73
CA TYR A 14 5.40 -2.21 3.63
C TYR A 14 3.92 -2.34 4.04
N PHE A 15 3.66 -2.78 5.27
CA PHE A 15 2.28 -2.90 5.76
C PHE A 15 1.60 -1.55 5.91
N LEU A 16 2.27 -0.58 6.54
CA LEU A 16 1.75 0.77 6.73
C LEU A 16 1.58 1.50 5.39
N PHE A 17 2.56 1.39 4.51
CA PHE A 17 2.48 1.95 3.17
C PHE A 17 1.27 1.37 2.43
N SER A 18 1.11 0.04 2.40
CA SER A 18 -0.06 -0.62 1.81
C SER A 18 -1.36 -0.07 2.41
N PHE A 19 -1.46 0.02 3.74
CA PHE A 19 -2.65 0.53 4.42
C PHE A 19 -3.01 1.97 4.00
N TYR A 20 -2.05 2.90 4.08
CA TYR A 20 -2.30 4.32 3.78
C TYR A 20 -2.42 4.61 2.28
N THR A 21 -1.90 3.75 1.40
CA THR A 21 -2.04 3.86 -0.06
C THR A 21 -3.22 3.04 -0.59
N ARG A 22 -4.38 3.13 0.09
CA ARG A 22 -5.64 2.49 -0.35
C ARG A 22 -5.52 0.96 -0.54
N GLY A 23 -4.65 0.32 0.24
CA GLY A 23 -4.37 -1.10 0.17
C GLY A 23 -3.47 -1.50 -1.00
N MET A 24 -2.54 -0.67 -1.48
CA MET A 24 -1.61 -1.07 -2.57
C MET A 24 -1.02 -2.46 -2.30
N ASN A 25 -1.14 -3.36 -3.27
CA ASN A 25 -0.77 -4.75 -3.03
C ASN A 25 0.76 -4.96 -3.14
N PHE A 26 1.28 -6.04 -2.56
CA PHE A 26 2.72 -6.31 -2.53
C PHE A 26 3.37 -6.38 -3.91
N ALA A 27 2.68 -6.90 -4.93
CA ALA A 27 3.22 -6.98 -6.28
C ALA A 27 3.33 -5.60 -6.97
N ASP A 28 2.44 -4.67 -6.63
CA ASP A 28 2.52 -3.28 -7.10
C ASP A 28 3.62 -2.53 -6.34
N MET A 29 3.70 -2.66 -5.00
CA MET A 29 4.79 -2.08 -4.21
C MET A 29 6.17 -2.57 -4.68
N LEU A 30 6.30 -3.86 -4.96
CA LEU A 30 7.53 -4.46 -5.48
C LEU A 30 8.03 -3.79 -6.78
N LYS A 31 7.13 -3.24 -7.60
CA LYS A 31 7.44 -2.60 -8.87
C LYS A 31 7.34 -1.08 -8.84
N LEU A 32 6.96 -0.50 -7.71
CA LEU A 32 6.78 0.94 -7.57
C LEU A 32 8.14 1.63 -7.73
N LYS A 33 8.21 2.61 -8.63
CA LYS A 33 9.45 3.34 -8.93
C LYS A 33 9.42 4.75 -8.41
N TRP A 34 10.59 5.36 -8.26
CA TRP A 34 10.69 6.77 -7.88
C TRP A 34 10.06 7.70 -8.92
N GLU A 35 9.99 7.30 -10.19
CA GLU A 35 9.29 8.08 -11.23
C GLU A 35 7.76 8.12 -11.04
N ASP A 36 7.19 7.14 -10.35
CA ASP A 36 5.75 7.06 -10.03
C ASP A 36 5.37 8.01 -8.87
N VAL A 37 6.36 8.41 -8.05
CA VAL A 37 6.19 9.29 -6.91
C VAL A 37 6.37 10.74 -7.36
N LYS A 38 5.29 11.52 -7.33
CA LYS A 38 5.27 12.97 -7.60
C LYS A 38 5.29 13.73 -6.28
N SER A 39 5.27 15.06 -6.35
CA SER A 39 5.41 15.93 -5.16
C SER A 39 4.34 15.69 -4.09
N ASP A 40 3.11 15.34 -4.48
CA ASP A 40 1.96 15.18 -3.59
C ASP A 40 1.18 13.87 -3.80
N THR A 41 1.54 13.10 -4.83
CA THR A 41 0.75 11.98 -5.33
C THR A 41 1.63 10.83 -5.82
N ILE A 42 1.08 9.61 -5.76
CA ILE A 42 1.67 8.41 -6.36
C ILE A 42 0.78 7.99 -7.53
N LEU A 43 1.37 7.94 -8.72
CA LEU A 43 0.71 7.55 -9.96
C LEU A 43 1.20 6.18 -10.38
N TYR A 44 0.33 5.17 -10.41
CA TYR A 44 0.75 3.83 -10.84
C TYR A 44 -0.36 3.06 -11.54
N THR A 45 0.03 2.11 -12.38
CA THR A 45 -0.89 1.17 -13.03
C THR A 45 -0.85 -0.18 -12.31
N ARG A 46 -2.00 -0.63 -11.82
CA ARG A 46 -2.12 -1.88 -11.06
C ARG A 46 -1.75 -3.09 -11.92
N SER A 47 -0.85 -3.95 -11.43
CA SER A 47 -0.31 -5.08 -12.19
C SER A 47 -1.38 -6.05 -12.68
N LYS A 48 -2.37 -6.37 -11.82
CA LYS A 48 -3.40 -7.39 -12.08
C LYS A 48 -4.53 -6.89 -12.97
N THR A 49 -5.08 -5.71 -12.68
CA THR A 49 -6.30 -5.20 -13.33
C THR A 49 -6.03 -4.12 -14.36
N LYS A 50 -4.79 -3.61 -14.44
CA LYS A 50 -4.39 -2.50 -15.30
C LYS A 50 -5.12 -1.17 -15.06
N GLY A 51 -5.86 -1.06 -13.95
CA GLY A 51 -6.45 0.21 -13.53
C GLY A 51 -5.37 1.21 -13.14
N ASN A 52 -5.55 2.47 -13.52
CA ASN A 52 -4.69 3.57 -13.13
C ASN A 52 -5.14 4.13 -11.78
N PHE A 53 -4.18 4.38 -10.91
CA PHE A 53 -4.40 4.93 -9.58
C PHE A 53 -3.64 6.25 -9.46
N ASN A 54 -4.33 7.23 -8.89
CA ASN A 54 -3.75 8.45 -8.37
C ASN A 54 -4.04 8.46 -6.86
N ILE A 55 -2.99 8.45 -6.04
CA ILE A 55 -3.09 8.35 -4.59
C ILE A 55 -2.36 9.53 -3.96
N LYS A 56 -3.07 10.37 -3.22
CA LYS A 56 -2.46 11.43 -2.41
C LYS A 56 -1.50 10.86 -1.35
N ILE A 57 -0.35 11.49 -1.22
CA ILE A 57 0.67 11.15 -0.22
C ILE A 57 0.22 11.73 1.12
N LEU A 58 -0.12 10.84 2.05
CA LEU A 58 -0.39 11.20 3.45
C LEU A 58 0.92 11.32 4.23
N PRO A 59 0.96 12.04 5.36
CA PRO A 59 2.19 12.19 6.16
C PRO A 59 2.89 10.87 6.52
N PRO A 60 2.18 9.79 6.96
CA PRO A 60 2.84 8.50 7.21
C PRO A 60 3.46 7.85 5.97
N VAL A 61 2.92 8.14 4.78
CA VAL A 61 3.48 7.68 3.51
C VAL A 61 4.71 8.49 3.16
N GLN A 62 4.68 9.82 3.36
CA GLN A 62 5.84 10.69 3.17
C GLN A 62 7.02 10.26 4.04
N ASP A 63 6.80 10.00 5.33
CA ASP A 63 7.85 9.54 6.25
C ASP A 63 8.52 8.25 5.76
N ILE A 64 7.73 7.32 5.21
CA ILE A 64 8.22 6.07 4.64
C ILE A 64 9.02 6.32 3.36
N LEU A 65 8.52 7.18 2.48
CA LEU A 65 9.21 7.54 1.23
C LEU A 65 10.55 8.22 1.53
N ASP A 66 10.59 9.16 2.47
CA ASP A 66 11.81 9.86 2.86
C ASP A 66 12.85 8.90 3.44
N TYR A 67 12.42 7.96 4.29
CA TYR A 67 13.29 6.91 4.80
C TYR A 67 13.93 6.09 3.67
N TYR A 68 13.15 5.61 2.70
CA TYR A 68 13.68 4.80 1.61
C TYR A 68 14.47 5.64 0.59
N LYS A 69 14.17 6.93 0.45
CA LYS A 69 14.95 7.84 -0.39
C LYS A 69 16.36 8.03 0.18
N ALA A 70 16.45 8.26 1.49
CA ALA A 70 17.72 8.42 2.19
C ALA A 70 18.53 7.12 2.25
N ASN A 71 17.86 5.96 2.27
CA ASN A 71 18.48 4.63 2.33
C ASN A 71 18.40 3.87 0.99
N SER A 72 18.34 4.60 -0.13
CA SER A 72 18.22 4.00 -1.45
C SER A 72 19.43 3.12 -1.77
N ILE A 73 19.16 1.94 -2.32
CA ILE A 73 20.18 1.00 -2.80
C ILE A 73 20.62 1.28 -4.25
N GLY A 74 20.21 2.43 -4.82
CA GLY A 74 20.61 2.87 -6.16
C GLY A 74 19.79 2.30 -7.32
N THR A 75 18.71 1.56 -7.04
CA THR A 75 17.77 1.05 -8.05
C THR A 75 16.69 2.07 -8.39
N GLU A 76 15.98 1.86 -9.50
CA GLU A 76 14.81 2.68 -9.87
C GLU A 76 13.61 2.52 -8.92
N TYR A 77 13.56 1.42 -8.17
CA TYR A 77 12.46 1.05 -7.27
C TYR A 77 12.49 1.81 -5.94
N VAL A 78 11.29 2.11 -5.40
CA VAL A 78 11.11 2.75 -4.09
C VAL A 78 11.57 1.81 -2.97
N PHE A 79 11.13 0.56 -3.01
CA PHE A 79 11.42 -0.42 -1.96
C PHE A 79 12.56 -1.35 -2.36
N PRO A 80 13.45 -1.73 -1.42
CA PRO A 80 14.61 -2.60 -1.67
C PRO A 80 14.20 -4.09 -1.81
N ILE A 81 13.15 -4.37 -2.58
CA ILE A 81 12.63 -5.71 -2.84
C ILE A 81 13.30 -6.29 -4.08
N LEU A 82 13.26 -5.54 -5.18
CA LEU A 82 14.06 -5.79 -6.38
C LEU A 82 15.43 -5.15 -6.17
N LEU A 83 16.48 -5.96 -6.26
CA LEU A 83 17.83 -5.55 -5.85
C LEU A 83 18.69 -5.04 -7.01
N LYS A 84 18.11 -4.97 -8.21
CA LYS A 84 18.74 -4.44 -9.42
C LYS A 84 17.68 -4.12 -10.47
N ASP A 85 18.04 -3.26 -11.40
CA ASP A 85 17.19 -2.91 -12.54
C ASP A 85 17.27 -3.99 -13.64
N GLY A 86 16.32 -3.96 -14.58
CA GLY A 86 16.34 -4.84 -15.75
C GLY A 86 16.17 -6.33 -15.44
N MET A 87 15.60 -6.70 -14.29
CA MET A 87 15.32 -8.10 -13.95
C MET A 87 14.31 -8.72 -14.92
N THR A 88 14.53 -9.99 -15.29
CA THR A 88 13.58 -10.71 -16.16
C THR A 88 12.27 -11.00 -15.43
N PRO A 89 11.14 -11.23 -16.15
CA PRO A 89 9.87 -11.57 -15.51
C PRO A 89 9.97 -12.77 -14.56
N ILE A 90 10.75 -13.79 -14.94
CA ILE A 90 10.98 -14.98 -14.11
C ILE A 90 11.72 -14.59 -12.82
N GLN A 91 12.78 -13.79 -12.91
CA GLN A 91 13.53 -13.33 -11.74
C GLN A 91 12.66 -12.50 -10.79
N ILE A 92 11.80 -11.62 -11.35
CA ILE A 92 10.84 -10.82 -10.59
C ILE A 92 9.86 -11.74 -9.84
N GLU A 93 9.30 -12.75 -10.50
CA GLU A 93 8.35 -13.68 -9.89
C GLU A 93 8.97 -14.51 -8.76
N TYR A 94 10.18 -15.04 -8.96
CA TYR A 94 10.93 -15.74 -7.90
C TYR A 94 11.21 -14.82 -6.71
N ARG A 95 11.64 -13.58 -6.99
CA ARG A 95 11.93 -12.60 -5.94
C ARG A 95 10.66 -12.28 -5.15
N LYS A 96 9.55 -12.02 -5.83
CA LYS A 96 8.23 -11.76 -5.24
C LYS A 96 7.80 -12.89 -4.31
N ALA A 97 7.87 -14.15 -4.75
CA ALA A 97 7.46 -15.29 -3.94
C ALA A 97 8.31 -15.39 -2.65
N LYS A 98 9.63 -15.26 -2.78
CA LYS A 98 10.57 -15.30 -1.65
C LYS A 98 10.33 -14.16 -0.65
N THR A 99 10.22 -12.92 -1.15
CA THR A 99 10.09 -11.74 -0.28
C THR A 99 8.70 -11.63 0.33
N LEU A 100 7.63 -12.02 -0.38
CA LEU A 100 6.28 -12.09 0.18
C LEU A 100 6.18 -13.12 1.31
N THR A 101 6.86 -14.26 1.18
CA THR A 101 6.93 -15.28 2.25
C THR A 101 7.62 -14.73 3.49
N LYS A 102 8.76 -14.05 3.32
CA LYS A 102 9.43 -13.35 4.43
C LYS A 102 8.53 -12.29 5.04
N PHE A 103 7.92 -11.44 4.22
CA PHE A 103 7.04 -10.38 4.69
C PHE A 103 5.90 -10.93 5.56
N ASN A 104 5.20 -11.97 5.10
CA ASN A 104 4.13 -12.59 5.88
C ASN A 104 4.62 -13.29 7.16
N ARG A 105 5.85 -13.81 7.18
CA ARG A 105 6.45 -14.35 8.40
C ARG A 105 6.75 -13.24 9.41
N ASP A 106 7.38 -12.16 8.95
CA ASP A 106 7.69 -11.00 9.77
C ASP A 106 6.41 -10.35 10.32
N LEU A 107 5.32 -10.31 9.54
CA LEU A 107 4.02 -9.82 10.01
C LEU A 107 3.42 -10.65 11.16
N LYS A 108 3.65 -11.98 11.17
CA LYS A 108 3.26 -12.82 12.30
C LYS A 108 4.07 -12.50 13.55
N GLU A 109 5.36 -12.22 13.38
CA GLU A 109 6.23 -11.80 14.47
C GLU A 109 5.81 -10.44 15.04
N ILE A 110 5.57 -9.46 14.17
CA ILE A 110 5.02 -8.15 14.56
C ILE A 110 3.69 -8.31 15.31
N ALA A 111 2.78 -9.15 14.81
CA ALA A 111 1.51 -9.42 15.48
C ALA A 111 1.70 -9.99 16.89
N SER A 112 2.63 -10.93 17.06
CA SER A 112 2.97 -11.52 18.36
C SER A 112 3.53 -10.47 19.33
N ILE A 113 4.45 -9.61 18.89
CA ILE A 113 5.00 -8.50 19.68
C ILE A 113 3.89 -7.54 20.12
N CYS A 114 2.96 -7.23 19.21
CA CYS A 114 1.81 -6.37 19.48
C CYS A 114 0.68 -7.07 20.26
N LYS A 115 0.82 -8.35 20.64
CA LYS A 115 -0.22 -9.16 21.30
C LYS A 115 -1.54 -9.20 20.51
N ILE A 116 -1.43 -9.34 19.19
CA ILE A 116 -2.55 -9.50 18.28
C ILE A 116 -2.71 -10.99 17.98
N ASP A 117 -3.80 -11.59 18.46
CA ASP A 117 -4.06 -13.03 18.29
C ASP A 117 -4.53 -13.39 16.86
N LYS A 118 -4.90 -12.39 16.06
CA LYS A 118 -5.36 -12.59 14.69
C LYS A 118 -4.17 -12.78 13.74
N LEU A 119 -4.34 -13.67 12.77
CA LEU A 119 -3.37 -13.86 11.70
C LEU A 119 -3.24 -12.58 10.85
N ILE A 120 -2.07 -11.95 10.89
CA ILE A 120 -1.74 -10.80 10.04
C ILE A 120 -0.97 -11.27 8.80
N THR A 121 -1.46 -10.88 7.63
CA THR A 121 -0.82 -11.11 6.32
C THR A 121 -0.81 -9.83 5.51
N SER A 122 -0.10 -9.82 4.38
CA SER A 122 -0.06 -8.69 3.45
C SER A 122 -1.44 -8.22 2.98
N TYR A 123 -2.44 -9.11 2.94
CA TYR A 123 -3.82 -8.75 2.55
C TYR A 123 -4.58 -8.02 3.65
N VAL A 124 -4.18 -8.17 4.91
CA VAL A 124 -4.87 -7.53 6.04
C VAL A 124 -4.78 -6.02 5.95
N ALA A 125 -3.67 -5.45 5.44
CA ALA A 125 -3.55 -4.00 5.25
C ALA A 125 -4.72 -3.42 4.41
N ARG A 126 -5.06 -4.07 3.29
CA ARG A 126 -6.19 -3.66 2.43
C ARG A 126 -7.54 -3.81 3.13
N HIS A 127 -7.77 -4.91 3.85
CA HIS A 127 -9.02 -5.10 4.57
C HIS A 127 -9.17 -4.12 5.74
N SER A 128 -8.09 -3.85 6.45
CA SER A 128 -8.05 -2.85 7.52
C SER A 128 -8.31 -1.45 7.00
N PHE A 129 -7.77 -1.07 5.83
CA PHE A 129 -8.09 0.20 5.18
C PHE A 129 -9.61 0.34 4.97
N ALA A 130 -10.23 -0.65 4.30
CA ALA A 130 -11.67 -0.63 4.02
C ALA A 130 -12.52 -0.60 5.30
N ASN A 131 -12.17 -1.43 6.29
CA ASN A 131 -12.89 -1.51 7.56
C ASN A 131 -12.76 -0.23 8.38
N CYS A 132 -11.58 0.41 8.40
CA CYS A 132 -11.37 1.67 9.12
C CYS A 132 -12.24 2.79 8.53
N LEU A 133 -12.25 2.93 7.20
CA LEU A 133 -13.12 3.89 6.54
C LEU A 133 -14.60 3.58 6.80
N LYS A 134 -14.98 2.30 6.79
CA LYS A 134 -16.37 1.91 7.09
C LYS A 134 -16.78 2.29 8.52
N GLN A 135 -15.91 2.09 9.49
CA GLN A 135 -16.13 2.49 10.89
C GLN A 135 -16.24 4.01 11.05
N LYS A 136 -15.54 4.76 10.20
CA LYS A 136 -15.62 6.23 10.13
C LYS A 136 -16.80 6.74 9.29
N GLY A 137 -17.74 5.86 8.93
CA GLY A 137 -18.99 6.25 8.25
C GLY A 137 -18.86 6.48 6.74
N VAL A 138 -17.71 6.18 6.13
CA VAL A 138 -17.54 6.34 4.68
C VAL A 138 -18.45 5.36 3.93
N ALA A 139 -19.08 5.86 2.88
CA ALA A 139 -19.99 5.09 2.05
C ALA A 139 -19.26 3.93 1.32
N THR A 140 -19.95 2.79 1.18
CA THR A 140 -19.32 1.55 0.69
C THR A 140 -18.87 1.66 -0.77
N ASP A 141 -19.57 2.46 -1.58
CA ASP A 141 -19.22 2.81 -2.96
C ASP A 141 -17.90 3.61 -3.02
N ILE A 142 -17.72 4.62 -2.17
CA ILE A 142 -16.48 5.39 -2.06
C ILE A 142 -15.31 4.47 -1.65
N ILE A 143 -15.53 3.56 -0.70
CA ILE A 143 -14.52 2.57 -0.29
C ILE A 143 -14.19 1.62 -1.45
N SER A 144 -15.20 1.14 -2.17
CA SER A 144 -15.05 0.23 -3.31
C SER A 144 -14.23 0.90 -4.43
N GLU A 145 -14.55 2.15 -4.77
CA GLU A 145 -13.85 2.92 -5.79
C GLU A 145 -12.40 3.24 -5.35
N SER A 146 -12.21 3.59 -4.07
CA SER A 146 -10.87 3.75 -3.48
C SER A 146 -10.02 2.48 -3.64
N MET A 147 -10.62 1.29 -3.64
CA MET A 147 -9.88 0.03 -3.83
C MET A 147 -9.68 -0.34 -5.31
N GLY A 148 -10.26 0.42 -6.23
CA GLY A 148 -10.30 0.20 -7.67
C GLY A 148 -11.13 -1.02 -8.06
N HIS A 149 -12.23 -1.27 -7.33
CA HIS A 149 -13.23 -2.26 -7.71
C HIS A 149 -14.27 -1.62 -8.62
N GLN A 150 -14.10 -1.79 -9.93
CA GLN A 150 -15.05 -1.33 -10.94
C GLN A 150 -16.23 -2.29 -10.97
N ASN A 151 -17.40 -1.87 -10.47
CA ASN A 151 -18.64 -2.62 -10.65
C ASN A 151 -19.41 -2.01 -11.84
N LEU A 152 -19.20 -2.56 -13.04
CA LEU A 152 -19.74 -2.04 -14.31
C LEU A 152 -21.27 -1.80 -14.29
N ALA A 153 -22.03 -2.53 -13.46
CA ALA A 153 -23.49 -2.48 -13.43
C ALA A 153 -24.08 -1.32 -12.59
N VAL A 154 -23.33 -0.74 -11.65
CA VAL A 154 -23.87 0.26 -10.69
C VAL A 154 -23.32 1.67 -10.96
N THR A 155 -22.32 1.79 -11.82
CA THR A 155 -21.37 2.91 -11.78
C THR A 155 -21.72 4.08 -12.70
N GLN A 156 -22.51 3.86 -13.75
CA GLN A 156 -22.58 4.78 -14.89
C GLN A 156 -23.31 6.12 -14.62
N ALA A 157 -24.11 6.24 -13.55
CA ALA A 157 -24.85 7.49 -13.26
C ALA A 157 -24.30 8.29 -12.06
N TYR A 158 -23.62 7.66 -11.10
CA TYR A 158 -23.18 8.32 -9.85
C TYR A 158 -21.67 8.57 -9.79
N LEU A 159 -20.86 7.76 -10.51
CA LEU A 159 -19.39 7.81 -10.40
C LEU A 159 -18.69 8.73 -11.38
N LYS A 160 -19.42 9.37 -12.30
CA LYS A 160 -18.84 10.41 -13.16
C LYS A 160 -18.45 11.68 -12.37
N ASP A 161 -19.00 11.83 -11.17
CA ASP A 161 -18.86 13.02 -10.31
C ASP A 161 -18.12 12.76 -8.98
N LEU A 162 -17.65 11.53 -8.72
CA LEU A 162 -16.73 11.30 -7.60
C LEU A 162 -15.34 11.80 -8.00
N ASP A 163 -15.11 13.08 -7.76
CA ASP A 163 -13.80 13.70 -7.90
C ASP A 163 -12.76 12.97 -7.04
N SER A 164 -11.53 12.91 -7.55
CA SER A 164 -10.34 12.42 -6.84
C SER A 164 -10.22 12.98 -5.42
N SER A 165 -10.68 14.22 -5.21
CA SER A 165 -10.77 14.89 -3.91
C SER A 165 -11.58 14.09 -2.87
N VAL A 166 -12.68 13.44 -3.26
CA VAL A 166 -13.52 12.66 -2.32
C VAL A 166 -12.78 11.42 -1.81
N LEU A 167 -12.00 10.76 -2.68
CA LEU A 167 -11.21 9.58 -2.30
C LEU A 167 -10.04 9.98 -1.39
N ASP A 168 -9.45 11.14 -1.66
CA ASP A 168 -8.38 11.71 -0.85
C ASP A 168 -8.88 12.12 0.53
N ASP A 169 -10.02 12.81 0.60
CA ASP A 169 -10.67 13.21 1.85
C ASP A 169 -11.04 11.99 2.70
N ALA A 170 -11.60 10.94 2.08
CA ALA A 170 -11.84 9.68 2.78
C ALA A 170 -10.55 9.10 3.36
N SER A 171 -9.44 9.15 2.63
CA SER A 171 -8.15 8.64 3.11
C SER A 171 -7.56 9.50 4.24
N MET A 172 -7.83 10.81 4.26
CA MET A 172 -7.42 11.72 5.35
C MET A 172 -8.07 11.36 6.68
N LEU A 173 -9.28 10.79 6.68
CA LEU A 173 -9.96 10.33 7.89
C LEU A 173 -9.16 9.26 8.65
N LEU A 174 -8.23 8.54 7.99
CA LEU A 174 -7.33 7.58 8.63
C LEU A 174 -6.33 8.21 9.60
N LEU A 175 -6.12 9.53 9.51
CA LEU A 175 -5.21 10.29 10.38
C LEU A 175 -5.89 10.75 11.68
N GLU A 176 -7.23 10.78 11.68
CA GLU A 176 -8.00 11.16 12.87
C GLU A 176 -7.96 10.04 13.90
N ARG A 177 -7.67 10.39 15.15
CA ARG A 177 -7.78 9.45 16.27
C ARG A 177 -9.23 9.00 16.40
N VAL A 178 -9.41 7.71 16.69
CA VAL A 178 -10.70 7.14 17.12
C VAL A 178 -10.99 7.60 18.54
#